data_AF-A0A284RG32-F1
#
_entry.id   AF-A0A284RG32-F1
#
_cell.length_a   1.000
_cell.length_b   1.000
_cell.length_c   1.000
_cell.angle_alpha   90.00
_cell.angle_beta   90.00
_cell.angle_gamma   90.00
#
_symmetry.space_group_name_H-M   'P 1'
#
loop_
_entity.id
_entity.type
_entity.pdbx_description
1 polymer ?
#
loop_
_entity_poly.entity_id
_entity_poly.type
_entity_poly.pdbx_seq_one_letter_code
_entity_poly.pdbx_strand_id
1 'polypeptide(L)'
;MSINSLPPELVLIIFESLYYRTDKWTREPDYATLAACSLAQRSWYLPAQRLLFRHIPKGVRPVRLFDDIRILDMILTPESIPDLVFLLTYCPRLYELGLSAQGVFTLPPSVPTANIRALRLVECSVQSPILYDLLVLFPTVRFLTVGTEIVAPPPSTLTLMAIALPPS
;
A
#
# COMPACT_ATOMS: atom_id res chain seq x y z
N MET A 1 17.97 6.86 35.42
CA MET A 1 16.67 6.31 34.96
C MET A 1 16.99 5.38 33.79
N SER A 2 16.78 4.06 33.93
CA SER A 2 17.14 3.10 32.88
C SER A 2 16.07 3.11 31.77
N ILE A 3 16.50 3.18 30.52
CA ILE A 3 15.63 3.14 29.31
C ILE A 3 14.76 1.86 29.26
N ASN A 4 15.10 0.86 30.07
CA ASN A 4 14.42 -0.43 30.20
C ASN A 4 13.05 -0.34 30.89
N SER A 5 12.67 0.83 31.40
CA SER A 5 11.42 1.07 32.13
C SER A 5 10.34 1.80 31.32
N LEU A 6 10.62 2.12 30.04
CA LEU A 6 9.64 2.79 29.19
C LEU A 6 8.47 1.84 28.84
N PRO A 7 7.22 2.28 29.03
CA PRO A 7 6.05 1.57 28.53
C PRO A 7 6.14 1.32 27.01
N PRO A 8 5.66 0.16 26.51
CA PRO A 8 5.69 -0.18 25.09
C PRO A 8 5.03 0.86 24.18
N GLU A 9 4.04 1.61 24.69
CA GLU A 9 3.34 2.66 23.97
C GLU A 9 4.27 3.85 23.67
N LEU A 10 5.11 4.24 24.63
CA LEU A 10 6.09 5.31 24.43
C LEU A 10 7.20 4.87 23.49
N VAL A 11 7.64 3.61 23.59
CA VAL A 11 8.59 3.01 22.64
C VAL A 11 8.02 3.02 21.22
N LEU A 12 6.74 2.67 21.06
CA LEU A 12 6.07 2.71 19.76
C LEU A 12 6.01 4.14 19.20
N ILE A 13 5.66 5.14 20.02
CA ILE A 13 5.64 6.55 19.61
C ILE A 13 7.01 7.01 19.14
N ILE A 14 8.08 6.64 19.87
CA ILE A 14 9.45 6.95 19.48
C ILE A 14 9.78 6.31 18.12
N PHE A 15 9.48 5.02 17.94
CA PHE A 15 9.73 4.34 16.67
C PHE A 15 8.90 4.90 15.52
N GLU A 16 7.64 5.28 15.76
CA GLU A 16 6.80 5.94 14.75
C GLU A 16 7.39 7.30 14.33
N SER A 17 7.97 8.07 15.27
CA SER A 17 8.64 9.34 14.95
C SER A 17 9.93 9.17 14.13
N LEU A 18 10.59 8.02 14.26
CA LEU A 18 11.81 7.67 13.53
C LEU A 18 11.53 6.80 12.29
N TYR A 19 10.25 6.52 12.00
CA TYR A 19 9.86 5.49 11.05
C TYR A 19 10.36 5.79 9.64
N TYR A 20 10.19 7.03 9.19
CA TYR A 20 10.71 7.47 7.90
C TYR A 20 12.08 8.09 8.08
N ARG A 21 13.01 7.75 7.18
CA ARG A 21 14.33 8.35 7.20
C ARG A 21 14.23 9.82 6.76
N THR A 22 14.72 10.73 7.59
CA THR A 22 14.58 12.19 7.38
C THR A 22 15.53 12.77 6.33
N ASP A 23 16.53 11.99 5.91
CA ASP A 23 17.56 12.39 4.93
C ASP A 23 17.12 12.21 3.48
N LYS A 24 15.99 11.52 3.24
CA LYS A 24 15.48 11.22 1.91
C LYS A 24 14.02 11.65 1.81
N TRP A 25 13.66 12.21 0.65
CA TRP A 25 12.26 12.44 0.26
C TRP A 25 11.55 11.12 -0.13
N THR A 26 11.99 9.99 0.39
CA THR A 26 11.38 8.69 0.14
C THR A 26 10.48 8.33 1.31
N ARG A 27 9.31 7.78 1.01
CA ARG A 27 8.38 7.27 2.02
C ARG A 27 8.79 5.85 2.48
N GLU A 28 10.09 5.58 2.46
CA GLU A 28 10.66 4.29 2.82
C GLU A 28 10.93 4.24 4.33
N PRO A 29 10.49 3.18 5.02
CA PRO A 29 10.83 2.96 6.41
C PRO A 29 12.34 2.85 6.59
N ASP A 30 12.85 3.31 7.73
CA ASP A 30 14.23 3.04 8.13
C ASP A 30 14.36 1.60 8.65
N TYR A 31 14.30 0.66 7.72
CA TYR A 31 14.36 -0.78 8.00
C TYR A 31 15.61 -1.16 8.80
N ALA A 32 16.75 -0.50 8.56
CA ALA A 32 18.00 -0.78 9.27
C ALA A 32 17.87 -0.45 10.76
N THR A 33 17.36 0.74 11.07
CA THR A 33 17.13 1.19 12.45
C THR A 33 16.06 0.33 13.13
N LEU A 34 14.93 0.06 12.48
CA LEU A 34 13.86 -0.77 13.06
C LEU A 34 14.31 -2.22 13.29
N ALA A 35 15.11 -2.81 12.37
CA ALA A 35 15.68 -4.14 12.54
C ALA A 35 16.63 -4.19 13.73
N ALA A 36 17.53 -3.20 13.87
CA ALA A 36 18.41 -3.10 15.02
C ALA A 36 17.62 -2.95 16.33
N CYS A 37 16.59 -2.11 16.36
CA CYS A 37 15.70 -1.95 17.52
C CYS A 37 14.97 -3.25 17.89
N SER A 38 14.59 -4.06 16.92
CA SER A 38 13.94 -5.35 17.17
C SER A 38 14.86 -6.34 17.89
N LEU A 39 16.17 -6.24 17.66
CA LEU A 39 17.18 -7.14 18.23
C LEU A 39 17.78 -6.62 19.54
N ALA A 40 17.63 -5.34 19.85
CA ALA A 40 18.27 -4.70 21.01
C ALA A 40 17.66 -5.12 22.35
N GLN A 41 16.33 -5.20 22.46
CA GLN A 41 15.64 -5.52 23.72
C GLN A 41 14.30 -6.23 23.52
N ARG A 42 13.96 -7.17 24.41
CA ARG A 42 12.69 -7.93 24.36
C ARG A 42 11.44 -7.05 24.34
N SER A 43 11.41 -5.97 25.13
CA SER A 43 10.26 -5.04 25.16
C SER A 43 10.14 -4.21 23.88
N TRP A 44 11.21 -4.09 23.09
CA TRP A 44 11.24 -3.34 21.82
C TRP A 44 10.96 -4.23 20.61
N TYR A 45 11.15 -5.54 20.75
CA TYR A 45 10.96 -6.53 19.70
C TYR A 45 9.59 -6.39 19.00
N LEU A 46 8.50 -6.43 19.77
CA LEU A 46 7.16 -6.42 19.20
C LEU A 46 6.81 -5.05 18.56
N PRO A 47 6.99 -3.89 19.23
CA PRO A 47 6.76 -2.59 18.60
C PRO A 47 7.56 -2.37 17.30
N ALA A 48 8.85 -2.75 17.30
CA ALA A 48 9.71 -2.61 16.12
C ALA A 48 9.28 -3.54 14.99
N GLN A 49 8.96 -4.82 15.28
CA GLN A 49 8.46 -5.75 14.27
C GLN A 49 7.18 -5.25 13.61
N ARG A 50 6.21 -4.74 14.38
CA ARG A 50 4.94 -4.25 13.81
C ARG A 50 5.16 -3.14 12.79
N LEU A 51 6.13 -2.25 13.04
CA LEU A 51 6.50 -1.21 12.10
C LEU A 51 7.28 -1.73 10.90
N LEU A 52 8.20 -2.69 11.10
CA LEU A 52 8.94 -3.34 10.00
C LEU A 52 8.01 -3.96 8.95
N PHE A 53 6.92 -4.62 9.39
CA PHE A 53 5.98 -5.29 8.48
C PHE A 53 4.80 -4.41 8.05
N ARG A 54 4.74 -3.16 8.51
CA ARG A 54 3.65 -2.23 8.18
C ARG A 54 3.65 -1.81 6.71
N HIS A 55 4.84 -1.74 6.10
CA HIS A 55 5.04 -1.39 4.70
C HIS A 55 5.83 -2.47 3.99
N ILE A 56 5.24 -3.03 2.94
CA ILE A 56 5.88 -4.00 2.05
C ILE A 56 6.33 -3.28 0.79
N PRO A 57 7.65 -3.22 0.52
CA PRO A 57 8.17 -2.58 -0.68
C PRO A 57 8.04 -3.51 -1.89
N LYS A 58 8.18 -2.91 -3.08
CA LYS A 58 8.10 -3.61 -4.36
C LYS A 58 9.05 -4.82 -4.40
N GLY A 59 8.53 -5.96 -4.84
CA GLY A 59 9.33 -7.18 -5.06
C GLY A 59 9.58 -8.03 -3.80
N VAL A 60 9.05 -7.63 -2.63
CA VAL A 60 9.17 -8.43 -1.41
C VAL A 60 7.90 -9.24 -1.17
N ARG A 61 8.06 -10.56 -0.96
CA ARG A 61 6.96 -11.45 -0.55
C ARG A 61 6.87 -11.48 0.99
N PRO A 62 5.74 -11.10 1.61
CA PRO A 62 5.56 -11.28 3.04
C PRO A 62 5.46 -12.75 3.40
N VAL A 63 6.19 -13.16 4.45
CA VAL A 63 6.29 -14.57 4.81
C VAL A 63 5.34 -14.94 5.96
N ARG A 64 5.03 -14.04 6.92
CA ARG A 64 4.32 -14.45 8.15
C ARG A 64 3.40 -13.45 8.88
N LEU A 65 3.28 -12.19 8.46
CA LEU A 65 2.60 -11.15 9.29
C LEU A 65 1.68 -10.26 8.46
N PHE A 66 0.51 -10.79 8.09
CA PHE A 66 -0.42 -10.05 7.22
C PHE A 66 -1.31 -9.03 7.95
N ASP A 67 -1.59 -9.26 9.24
CA ASP A 67 -2.54 -8.45 10.00
C ASP A 67 -2.09 -7.01 10.28
N ASP A 68 -0.78 -6.75 10.25
CA ASP A 68 -0.22 -5.43 10.50
C ASP A 68 0.19 -4.69 9.21
N ILE A 69 0.05 -5.34 8.04
CA ILE A 69 0.32 -4.69 6.75
C ILE A 69 -0.74 -3.61 6.50
N ARG A 70 -0.29 -2.39 6.29
CA ARG A 70 -1.15 -1.24 5.95
C ARG A 70 -0.79 -0.59 4.64
N ILE A 71 0.45 -0.69 4.21
CA ILE A 71 0.94 -0.11 2.97
C ILE A 71 1.58 -1.23 2.15
N LEU A 72 1.10 -1.42 0.94
CA LEU A 72 1.65 -2.40 0.00
C LEU A 72 2.06 -1.67 -1.27
N ASP A 73 3.34 -1.70 -1.62
CA ASP A 73 3.81 -1.32 -2.95
C ASP A 73 4.17 -2.57 -3.74
N MET A 74 3.64 -2.72 -4.95
CA MET A 74 3.99 -3.84 -5.83
C MET A 74 4.12 -3.44 -7.29
N ILE A 75 4.95 -4.20 -8.00
CA ILE A 75 5.01 -4.15 -9.46
C ILE A 75 3.94 -5.11 -9.97
N LEU A 76 3.07 -4.62 -10.82
CA LEU A 76 1.99 -5.38 -11.42
C LEU A 76 2.41 -5.89 -12.79
N THR A 77 2.50 -7.22 -12.89
CA THR A 77 2.69 -7.99 -14.13
C THR A 77 1.64 -9.10 -14.17
N PRO A 78 1.41 -9.77 -15.32
CA PRO A 78 0.45 -10.86 -15.38
C PRO A 78 0.80 -11.98 -14.39
N GLU A 79 2.09 -12.21 -14.17
CA GLU A 79 2.63 -13.22 -13.24
C GLU A 79 2.43 -12.85 -11.76
N SER A 80 2.31 -11.54 -11.44
CA SER A 80 2.13 -11.07 -10.07
C SER A 80 0.66 -10.95 -9.64
N ILE A 81 -0.30 -11.18 -10.54
CA ILE A 81 -1.74 -11.12 -10.21
C ILE A 81 -2.11 -12.10 -9.08
N PRO A 82 -1.67 -13.36 -9.08
CA PRO A 82 -1.98 -14.29 -7.98
C PRO A 82 -1.46 -13.78 -6.63
N ASP A 83 -0.29 -13.14 -6.63
CA ASP A 83 0.28 -12.54 -5.42
C ASP A 83 -0.56 -11.34 -4.94
N LEU A 84 -1.04 -10.48 -5.85
CA LEU A 84 -1.99 -9.41 -5.52
C LEU A 84 -3.25 -9.98 -4.88
N VAL A 85 -3.87 -10.99 -5.51
CA VAL A 85 -5.09 -11.64 -4.99
C VAL A 85 -4.86 -12.19 -3.60
N PHE A 86 -3.75 -12.91 -3.40
CA PHE A 86 -3.35 -13.44 -2.11
C PHE A 86 -3.22 -12.32 -1.07
N LEU A 87 -2.48 -11.25 -1.38
CA LEU A 87 -2.26 -10.15 -0.45
C LEU A 87 -3.56 -9.42 -0.09
N LEU A 88 -4.43 -9.13 -1.07
CA LEU A 88 -5.73 -8.50 -0.80
C LEU A 88 -6.63 -9.38 0.08
N THR A 89 -6.53 -10.70 -0.05
CA THR A 89 -7.31 -11.66 0.74
C THR A 89 -6.82 -11.74 2.19
N TYR A 90 -5.49 -11.76 2.38
CA TYR A 90 -4.90 -12.00 3.69
C TYR A 90 -4.50 -10.73 4.46
N CYS A 91 -4.56 -9.54 3.84
CA CYS A 91 -4.25 -8.25 4.49
C CYS A 91 -5.53 -7.44 4.78
N PRO A 92 -6.35 -7.81 5.80
CA PRO A 92 -7.65 -7.18 6.05
C PRO A 92 -7.55 -5.71 6.48
N ARG A 93 -6.36 -5.25 6.88
CA ARG A 93 -6.08 -3.88 7.36
C ARG A 93 -5.31 -3.04 6.34
N LEU A 94 -5.23 -3.50 5.09
CA LEU A 94 -4.59 -2.74 4.03
C LEU A 94 -5.27 -1.38 3.86
N TYR A 95 -4.50 -0.31 4.00
CA TYR A 95 -4.98 1.07 3.93
C TYR A 95 -4.58 1.72 2.61
N GLU A 96 -3.34 1.49 2.16
CA GLU A 96 -2.74 2.08 0.98
C GLU A 96 -2.17 1.00 0.06
N LEU A 97 -2.53 1.07 -1.22
CA LEU A 97 -2.00 0.22 -2.28
C LEU A 97 -1.27 1.08 -3.31
N GLY A 98 0.03 0.84 -3.50
CA GLY A 98 0.86 1.44 -4.53
C GLY A 98 1.18 0.44 -5.62
N LEU A 99 0.94 0.82 -6.87
CA LEU A 99 1.12 -0.04 -8.04
C LEU A 99 2.02 0.63 -9.07
N SER A 100 2.81 -0.20 -9.75
CA SER A 100 3.52 0.16 -10.97
C SER A 100 3.30 -0.93 -11.99
N ALA A 101 2.71 -0.60 -13.13
CA ALA A 101 2.45 -1.53 -14.22
C ALA A 101 3.29 -1.14 -15.44
N GLN A 102 3.92 -2.10 -16.11
CA GLN A 102 4.63 -1.83 -17.36
C GLN A 102 3.73 -2.20 -18.54
N GLY A 103 3.72 -1.35 -19.57
CA GLY A 103 2.89 -1.54 -20.75
C GLY A 103 1.39 -1.27 -20.52
N VAL A 104 0.59 -1.62 -21.52
CA VAL A 104 -0.88 -1.55 -21.45
C VAL A 104 -1.38 -2.76 -20.68
N PHE A 105 -2.14 -2.52 -19.62
CA PHE A 105 -2.52 -3.56 -18.67
C PHE A 105 -4.00 -3.45 -18.29
N THR A 106 -4.68 -4.58 -18.19
CA THR A 106 -6.05 -4.69 -17.69
C THR A 106 -6.08 -5.68 -16.53
N LEU A 107 -6.87 -5.39 -15.51
CA LEU A 107 -7.05 -6.31 -14.40
C LEU A 107 -8.14 -7.33 -14.72
N PRO A 108 -7.92 -8.62 -14.46
CA PRO A 108 -8.96 -9.61 -14.63
C PRO A 108 -10.04 -9.43 -13.54
N PRO A 109 -11.30 -9.78 -13.84
CA PRO A 109 -12.41 -9.67 -12.89
C PRO A 109 -12.30 -10.63 -11.70
N SER A 110 -11.31 -11.54 -11.71
CA SER A 110 -11.02 -12.47 -10.62
C SER A 110 -10.32 -11.82 -9.43
N VAL A 111 -9.83 -10.58 -9.56
CA VAL A 111 -9.19 -9.87 -8.46
C VAL A 111 -10.25 -9.46 -7.42
N PRO A 112 -10.06 -9.81 -6.14
CA PRO A 112 -11.04 -9.48 -5.10
C PRO A 112 -11.07 -7.98 -4.86
N THR A 113 -12.25 -7.47 -4.50
CA THR A 113 -12.38 -6.10 -4.01
C THR A 113 -11.77 -5.98 -2.62
N ALA A 114 -11.22 -4.81 -2.31
CA ALA A 114 -10.64 -4.54 -1.00
C ALA A 114 -11.02 -3.14 -0.50
N ASN A 115 -11.09 -3.01 0.82
CA ASN A 115 -11.46 -1.76 1.47
C ASN A 115 -10.24 -0.86 1.74
N ILE A 116 -9.54 -0.47 0.68
CA ILE A 116 -8.40 0.45 0.78
C ILE A 116 -8.88 1.91 0.70
N ARG A 117 -8.18 2.82 1.39
CA ARG A 117 -8.52 4.25 1.40
C ARG A 117 -7.61 5.09 0.52
N ALA A 118 -6.40 4.61 0.24
CA ALA A 118 -5.43 5.29 -0.59
C ALA A 118 -4.97 4.38 -1.72
N LEU A 119 -4.98 4.89 -2.94
CA LEU A 119 -4.48 4.22 -4.13
C LEU A 119 -3.41 5.11 -4.77
N ARG A 120 -2.24 4.53 -5.05
CA ARG A 120 -1.17 5.19 -5.77
C ARG A 120 -0.85 4.41 -7.03
N LEU A 121 -1.00 5.05 -8.18
CA LEU A 121 -0.54 4.52 -9.46
C LEU A 121 0.72 5.30 -9.83
N VAL A 122 1.89 4.72 -9.56
CA VAL A 122 3.18 5.43 -9.68
C VAL A 122 3.64 5.49 -11.13
N GLU A 123 3.56 4.36 -11.81
CA GLU A 123 3.99 4.18 -13.20
C GLU A 123 2.98 3.29 -13.91
N CYS A 124 2.47 3.73 -15.06
CA CYS A 124 1.72 2.91 -16.00
C CYS A 124 1.91 3.42 -17.44
N SER A 125 1.55 2.61 -18.44
CA SER A 125 1.38 3.15 -19.80
C SER A 125 0.23 4.15 -19.81
N VAL A 126 0.43 5.30 -20.48
CA VAL A 126 -0.59 6.34 -20.62
C VAL A 126 -1.87 5.86 -21.31
N GLN A 127 -1.78 4.78 -22.11
CA GLN A 127 -2.90 4.15 -22.80
C GLN A 127 -3.56 3.04 -21.97
N SER A 128 -3.05 2.74 -20.78
CA SER A 128 -3.54 1.65 -19.93
C SER A 128 -4.85 2.04 -19.24
N PRO A 129 -5.93 1.25 -19.38
CA PRO A 129 -7.19 1.48 -18.67
C PRO A 129 -7.12 1.10 -17.18
N ILE A 130 -5.98 0.57 -16.72
CA ILE A 130 -5.77 0.04 -15.36
C ILE A 130 -6.28 0.92 -14.23
N LEU A 131 -6.17 2.26 -14.35
CA LEU A 131 -6.66 3.17 -13.32
C LEU A 131 -8.16 2.97 -13.07
N TYR A 132 -8.94 2.80 -14.15
CA TYR A 132 -10.37 2.62 -14.05
C TYR A 132 -10.72 1.25 -13.47
N ASP A 133 -10.02 0.20 -13.88
CA ASP A 133 -10.19 -1.15 -13.32
C ASP A 133 -9.95 -1.13 -11.79
N LEU A 134 -8.90 -0.44 -11.34
CA LEU A 134 -8.57 -0.29 -9.92
C LEU A 134 -9.65 0.46 -9.14
N LEU A 135 -10.19 1.53 -9.71
CA LEU A 135 -11.26 2.31 -9.06
C LEU A 135 -12.57 1.52 -8.94
N VAL A 136 -12.85 0.62 -9.90
CA VAL A 136 -13.98 -0.31 -9.81
C VAL A 136 -13.75 -1.35 -8.70
N LEU A 137 -12.53 -1.87 -8.59
CA LEU A 137 -12.17 -2.85 -7.55
C LEU A 137 -12.10 -2.26 -6.14
N PHE A 138 -11.76 -0.97 -6.03
CA PHE A 138 -11.54 -0.29 -4.76
C PHE A 138 -12.45 0.94 -4.61
N PRO A 139 -13.77 0.74 -4.47
CA PRO A 139 -14.75 1.84 -4.42
C PRO A 139 -14.63 2.71 -3.16
N THR A 140 -13.85 2.28 -2.17
CA THR A 140 -13.66 2.99 -0.89
C THR A 140 -12.46 3.94 -0.90
N VAL A 141 -11.74 4.05 -2.03
CA VAL A 141 -10.60 4.96 -2.19
C VAL A 141 -11.05 6.41 -2.02
N ARG A 142 -10.31 7.14 -1.18
CA ARG A 142 -10.52 8.58 -0.91
C ARG A 142 -9.32 9.42 -1.33
N PHE A 143 -8.14 8.82 -1.33
CA PHE A 143 -6.90 9.46 -1.74
C PHE A 143 -6.37 8.74 -2.98
N LEU A 144 -6.29 9.46 -4.09
CA LEU A 144 -5.72 8.96 -5.33
C LEU A 144 -4.48 9.77 -5.67
N THR A 145 -3.37 9.09 -5.93
CA THR A 145 -2.17 9.71 -6.51
C THR A 145 -1.86 9.02 -7.82
N VAL A 146 -1.66 9.81 -8.86
CA VAL A 146 -1.26 9.33 -10.19
C VAL A 146 0.07 9.98 -10.54
N GLY A 147 1.10 9.15 -10.73
CA GLY A 147 2.46 9.58 -11.04
C GLY A 147 2.74 9.71 -12.54
N THR A 148 1.81 9.30 -13.39
CA THR A 148 1.92 9.34 -14.85
C THR A 148 0.69 9.98 -15.49
N GLU A 149 0.85 10.54 -16.67
CA GLU A 149 -0.28 11.05 -17.46
C GLU A 149 -1.19 9.90 -17.92
N ILE A 150 -2.51 10.13 -17.96
CA ILE A 150 -3.50 9.15 -18.38
C ILE A 150 -4.23 9.70 -19.60
N VAL A 151 -4.13 8.97 -20.72
CA VAL A 151 -4.77 9.29 -21.99
C VAL A 151 -5.83 8.22 -22.35
N ALA A 152 -5.80 7.07 -21.67
CA ALA A 152 -6.82 6.04 -21.80
C ALA A 152 -8.23 6.62 -21.56
N PRO A 153 -9.21 6.35 -22.45
CA PRO A 153 -10.56 6.84 -22.24
C PRO A 153 -11.21 6.15 -21.04
N PRO A 154 -12.08 6.86 -20.28
CA PRO A 154 -12.86 6.21 -19.23
C PRO A 154 -13.78 5.14 -19.84
N PRO A 155 -13.96 3.99 -19.17
CA PRO A 155 -14.90 2.99 -19.62
C PRO A 155 -16.32 3.56 -19.63
N SER A 156 -17.09 3.23 -20.67
CA SER A 156 -18.44 3.77 -20.93
C SER A 156 -19.39 3.66 -19.72
N THR A 157 -19.18 2.66 -18.87
CA THR A 157 -19.94 2.41 -17.64
C THR A 157 -19.76 3.50 -16.58
N LEU A 158 -18.56 4.08 -16.45
CA LEU A 158 -18.29 5.17 -15.49
C LEU A 158 -18.85 6.51 -15.98
N THR A 159 -18.89 6.72 -17.30
CA THR A 159 -19.47 7.90 -17.93
C THR A 159 -20.98 8.02 -17.61
N LEU A 160 -21.67 6.89 -17.49
CA LEU A 160 -23.09 6.84 -17.13
C LEU A 160 -23.35 7.18 -15.64
N MET A 161 -22.43 6.84 -14.74
CA MET A 161 -22.55 7.20 -13.31
C MET A 161 -22.23 8.68 -13.04
N ALA A 162 -21.30 9.28 -13.81
CA ALA A 162 -20.95 10.69 -13.68
C ALA A 162 -22.04 11.64 -14.23
N ILE A 163 -22.80 11.21 -15.24
CA ILE A 163 -23.90 11.99 -15.84
C ILE A 163 -25.18 11.90 -14.98
N ALA A 164 -25.30 10.90 -14.10
CA ALA A 164 -26.48 10.68 -13.26
C ALA A 164 -26.56 11.58 -11.98
N LEU A 165 -25.83 12.69 -11.93
CA LEU A 165 -26.07 13.74 -10.93
C LEU A 165 -27.32 14.54 -11.34
N PRO A 166 -28.40 14.57 -10.54
CA PRO A 166 -29.57 15.36 -10.88
C PRO A 166 -29.23 16.86 -10.79
N PRO A 167 -29.75 17.71 -11.70
CA PRO A 167 -29.67 19.14 -11.52
C PRO A 167 -30.46 19.53 -10.26
N SER A 168 -29.81 20.30 -9.39
CA SER A 168 -30.40 20.94 -8.21
C SER A 168 -31.58 21.84 -8.57
#